data_AF-A0A3R6YGZ5-F1
#
_entry.id   AF-A0A3R6YGZ5-F1
#
_cell.length_a   1.000
_cell.length_b   1.000
_cell.length_c   1.000
_cell.angle_alpha   90.00
_cell.angle_beta   90.00
_cell.angle_gamma   90.00
#
_symmetry.space_group_name_H-M   'P 1'
#
loop_
_entity.id
_entity.type
_entity.pdbx_description
1 polymer ?
#
loop_
_entity_poly.entity_id
_entity_poly.type
_entity_poly.pdbx_seq_one_letter_code
_entity_poly.pdbx_strand_id
1 'polypeptide(L)'
;MTQREEMAKKLKKILSIHSIEEKESERLPEFTEPFRFQSTLFQQCQNAADELSYLGSCLSCESGDFSNMFHGIYQGNRLNFASSATLDGGCNHVRFFGASVTALACNDKEFVEKAMPYSLGLCGTAVPYDTIPNLFMGIFYKDETMMGEALALVEKFQKRKQRKYDLLIVQYFVDLWEKRTENLTELIEQICIEEQRVTENTTYIGYGNEKYNKVMNIFVHGLFALAEHYLGAELFETLALPNAKSFCKEYELYRRGQTQDRRLLVNYPENYGYLNQIPDLIPQITLKESGKKKCIVDTELFADELFQKVYAPGKLQHIIKRDIAWIAAWGTTDEFMQKFQEEDEARYFYDRGLIYYALSNSDMGSCYEISSFLLSRCNKDKKNCILEKKTRDFDGPYHTLFQRKNCDVLQTAELCDRLFKAGSDPNQEGEKNILPIELMMALPFAEEDLQPLYDFWMKLPVVDLKLYTFDGKQPIDFAKKYKRKKLAAWIKEQL
;
A
#
# COMPACT_ATOMS: atom_id res chain seq x y z
N MET A 1 -25.48 33.86 7.64
CA MET A 1 -24.61 32.84 7.06
C MET A 1 -24.90 31.55 7.80
N THR A 2 -25.38 30.53 7.10
CA THR A 2 -25.68 29.21 7.68
C THR A 2 -24.39 28.48 8.07
N GLN A 3 -24.47 27.41 8.87
CA GLN A 3 -23.29 26.61 9.25
C GLN A 3 -22.56 26.07 8.01
N ARG A 4 -23.32 25.53 7.04
CA ARG A 4 -22.76 25.03 5.77
C ARG A 4 -22.07 26.12 4.95
N GLU A 5 -22.64 27.33 4.86
CA GLU A 5 -22.00 28.45 4.16
C GLU A 5 -20.67 28.85 4.82
N GLU A 6 -20.59 28.80 6.17
CA GLU A 6 -19.35 29.04 6.89
C GLU A 6 -18.31 27.95 6.62
N MET A 7 -18.72 26.68 6.59
CA MET A 7 -17.86 25.53 6.26
C MET A 7 -17.30 25.67 4.84
N ALA A 8 -18.16 25.91 3.84
CA ALA A 8 -17.75 26.12 2.46
C ALA A 8 -16.72 27.26 2.34
N LYS A 9 -17.02 28.41 2.94
CA LYS A 9 -16.10 29.56 2.93
C LYS A 9 -14.73 29.22 3.52
N LYS A 10 -14.70 28.44 4.60
CA LYS A 10 -13.44 28.00 5.26
C LYS A 10 -12.71 26.97 4.41
N LEU A 11 -13.40 25.98 3.84
CA LEU A 11 -12.83 24.97 2.95
C LEU A 11 -12.21 25.64 1.72
N LYS A 12 -12.91 26.56 1.05
CA LYS A 12 -12.37 27.32 -0.08
C LYS A 12 -11.07 28.07 0.23
N LYS A 13 -10.89 28.53 1.47
CA LYS A 13 -9.66 29.22 1.88
C LYS A 13 -8.45 28.27 1.98
N ILE A 14 -8.69 26.98 2.25
CA ILE A 14 -7.63 26.02 2.58
C ILE A 14 -7.40 24.93 1.52
N LEU A 15 -8.39 24.70 0.65
CA LEU A 15 -8.29 23.83 -0.51
C LEU A 15 -7.50 24.50 -1.62
N SER A 16 -6.72 23.70 -2.34
CA SER A 16 -6.00 24.09 -3.54
C SER A 16 -6.86 23.98 -4.81
N ILE A 17 -7.86 23.08 -4.79
CA ILE A 17 -8.78 22.82 -5.91
C ILE A 17 -10.21 23.14 -5.46
N HIS A 18 -10.97 23.81 -6.33
CA HIS A 18 -12.30 24.34 -5.98
C HIS A 18 -13.43 23.81 -6.86
N SER A 19 -13.13 23.02 -7.89
CA SER A 19 -14.11 22.43 -8.81
C SER A 19 -13.77 21.00 -9.24
N ILE A 20 -14.76 20.28 -9.78
CA ILE A 20 -14.58 18.92 -10.33
C ILE A 20 -13.72 18.99 -11.60
N GLU A 21 -13.95 19.98 -12.44
CA GLU A 21 -13.25 20.18 -13.72
C GLU A 21 -11.74 20.44 -13.50
N GLU A 22 -11.38 21.21 -12.47
CA GLU A 22 -9.99 21.39 -12.06
C GLU A 22 -9.36 20.08 -11.59
N LYS A 23 -10.07 19.27 -10.80
CA LYS A 23 -9.61 17.95 -10.32
C LYS A 23 -9.43 16.96 -11.47
N GLU A 24 -10.33 16.95 -12.45
CA GLU A 24 -10.24 16.12 -13.66
C GLU A 24 -9.06 16.49 -14.56
N SER A 25 -8.70 17.78 -14.56
CA SER A 25 -7.63 18.34 -15.40
C SER A 25 -6.25 18.27 -14.75
N GLU A 26 -6.13 17.74 -13.53
CA GLU A 26 -4.85 17.62 -12.84
C GLU A 26 -3.87 16.75 -13.62
N ARG A 27 -2.63 17.26 -13.73
CA ARG A 27 -1.54 16.50 -14.34
C ARG A 27 -0.93 15.58 -13.30
N LEU A 28 -1.09 14.27 -13.52
CA LEU A 28 -0.50 13.25 -12.68
C LEU A 28 0.86 12.81 -13.26
N PRO A 29 1.76 12.25 -12.42
CA PRO A 29 3.06 11.76 -12.90
C PRO A 29 2.91 10.74 -14.04
N GLU A 30 3.71 10.86 -15.09
CA GLU A 30 3.66 9.96 -16.24
C GLU A 30 4.36 8.62 -15.97
N PHE A 31 3.96 7.58 -16.70
CA PHE A 31 4.66 6.30 -16.74
C PHE A 31 5.94 6.41 -17.58
N THR A 32 7.03 6.84 -16.96
CA THR A 32 8.28 7.15 -17.66
C THR A 32 9.16 5.94 -17.93
N GLU A 33 9.22 4.95 -17.03
CA GLU A 33 10.05 3.75 -17.19
C GLU A 33 9.40 2.48 -16.58
N PRO A 34 9.73 1.28 -17.07
CA PRO A 34 9.08 0.03 -16.64
C PRO A 34 9.25 -0.30 -15.15
N PHE A 35 10.41 0.00 -14.55
CA PHE A 35 10.70 -0.33 -13.15
C PHE A 35 9.93 0.53 -12.14
N ARG A 36 9.45 1.70 -12.55
CA ARG A 36 8.64 2.59 -11.71
C ARG A 36 7.15 2.40 -11.91
N PHE A 37 6.73 1.48 -12.77
CA PHE A 37 5.34 1.42 -13.23
C PHE A 37 4.34 1.30 -12.07
N GLN A 38 4.56 0.33 -11.19
CA GLN A 38 3.73 0.10 -10.01
C GLN A 38 3.82 1.27 -9.01
N SER A 39 5.01 1.81 -8.74
CA SER A 39 5.16 2.96 -7.84
C SER A 39 4.48 4.22 -8.37
N THR A 40 4.54 4.46 -9.68
CA THR A 40 3.88 5.59 -10.34
C THR A 40 2.37 5.45 -10.23
N LEU A 41 1.81 4.25 -10.42
CA LEU A 41 0.37 3.99 -10.23
C LEU A 41 -0.09 4.41 -8.82
N PHE A 42 0.65 4.00 -7.79
CA PHE A 42 0.28 4.32 -6.41
C PHE A 42 0.52 5.79 -6.04
N GLN A 43 1.50 6.45 -6.66
CA GLN A 43 1.67 7.90 -6.56
C GLN A 43 0.48 8.63 -7.19
N GLN A 44 0.01 8.19 -8.35
CA GLN A 44 -1.17 8.75 -8.99
C GLN A 44 -2.43 8.54 -8.15
N CYS A 45 -2.60 7.38 -7.49
CA CYS A 45 -3.69 7.14 -6.55
C CYS A 45 -3.67 8.15 -5.40
N GLN A 46 -2.49 8.42 -4.83
CA GLN A 46 -2.33 9.41 -3.76
C GLN A 46 -2.71 10.82 -4.24
N ASN A 47 -2.20 11.25 -5.38
CA ASN A 47 -2.48 12.58 -5.94
C ASN A 47 -3.96 12.75 -6.31
N ALA A 48 -4.57 11.71 -6.88
CA ALA A 48 -5.99 11.68 -7.22
C ALA A 48 -6.88 11.74 -5.96
N ALA A 49 -6.47 11.10 -4.87
CA ALA A 49 -7.16 11.17 -3.59
C ALA A 49 -7.03 12.53 -2.90
N ASP A 50 -5.96 13.27 -3.19
CA ASP A 50 -5.62 14.51 -2.47
C ASP A 50 -6.78 15.50 -2.52
N GLU A 51 -7.14 16.00 -1.34
CA GLU A 51 -8.28 16.89 -1.09
C GLU A 51 -9.67 16.40 -1.55
N LEU A 52 -9.81 15.23 -2.19
CA LEU A 52 -11.02 14.84 -2.92
C LEU A 52 -12.28 14.78 -2.04
N SER A 53 -12.17 14.18 -0.84
CA SER A 53 -13.27 14.13 0.14
C SER A 53 -13.70 15.52 0.60
N TYR A 54 -12.76 16.45 0.70
CA TYR A 54 -13.00 17.82 1.17
C TYR A 54 -13.45 18.75 0.04
N LEU A 55 -13.06 18.50 -1.21
CA LEU A 55 -13.67 19.10 -2.40
C LEU A 55 -15.16 18.76 -2.46
N GLY A 56 -15.52 17.47 -2.35
CA GLY A 56 -16.92 17.03 -2.28
C GLY A 56 -17.68 17.69 -1.13
N SER A 57 -17.05 17.80 0.05
CA SER A 57 -17.60 18.51 1.21
C SER A 57 -17.85 19.99 0.91
N CYS A 58 -16.90 20.67 0.27
CA CYS A 58 -17.01 22.08 -0.10
C CYS A 58 -18.18 22.30 -1.06
N LEU A 59 -18.22 21.58 -2.18
CA LEU A 59 -19.27 21.68 -3.21
C LEU A 59 -20.66 21.40 -2.63
N SER A 60 -20.76 20.44 -1.72
CA SER A 60 -22.02 20.12 -1.05
C SER A 60 -22.50 21.22 -0.11
N CYS A 61 -21.59 21.81 0.66
CA CYS A 61 -21.92 22.90 1.57
C CYS A 61 -22.43 24.14 0.82
N GLU A 62 -21.92 24.39 -0.39
CA GLU A 62 -22.33 25.51 -1.24
C GLU A 62 -23.70 25.28 -1.88
N SER A 63 -23.88 24.13 -2.51
CA SER A 63 -25.12 23.79 -3.23
C SER A 63 -26.28 23.43 -2.29
N GLY A 64 -25.97 22.85 -1.13
CA GLY A 64 -26.95 22.18 -0.27
C GLY A 64 -27.28 20.75 -0.72
N ASP A 65 -26.69 20.25 -1.81
CA ASP A 65 -26.78 18.85 -2.25
C ASP A 65 -25.57 18.08 -1.74
N PHE A 66 -25.81 17.09 -0.89
CA PHE A 66 -24.77 16.34 -0.18
C PHE A 66 -24.26 15.09 -0.92
N SER A 67 -24.74 14.83 -2.14
CA SER A 67 -24.25 13.74 -2.98
C SER A 67 -22.74 13.83 -3.26
N ASN A 68 -22.24 15.04 -3.53
CA ASN A 68 -20.82 15.26 -3.81
C ASN A 68 -19.91 14.91 -2.61
N MET A 69 -20.34 15.23 -1.39
CA MET A 69 -19.61 14.89 -0.18
C MET A 69 -19.60 13.37 0.03
N PHE A 70 -20.75 12.73 -0.16
CA PHE A 70 -20.90 11.29 0.00
C PHE A 70 -20.01 10.51 -0.98
N HIS A 71 -20.05 10.85 -2.28
CA HIS A 71 -19.21 10.22 -3.31
C HIS A 71 -17.73 10.61 -3.18
N GLY A 72 -17.45 11.85 -2.76
CA GLY A 72 -16.09 12.34 -2.53
C GLY A 72 -15.39 11.58 -1.40
N ILE A 73 -16.11 11.32 -0.29
CA ILE A 73 -15.60 10.49 0.81
C ILE A 73 -15.32 9.07 0.32
N TYR A 74 -16.25 8.46 -0.42
CA TYR A 74 -16.09 7.11 -0.97
C TYR A 74 -14.84 7.00 -1.84
N GLN A 75 -14.76 7.82 -2.90
CA GLN A 75 -13.68 7.77 -3.87
C GLN A 75 -12.34 8.18 -3.25
N GLY A 76 -12.31 9.30 -2.51
CA GLY A 76 -11.09 9.85 -1.91
C GLY A 76 -10.49 8.92 -0.87
N ASN A 77 -11.31 8.35 0.01
CA ASN A 77 -10.83 7.43 1.04
C ASN A 77 -10.24 6.15 0.44
N ARG A 78 -10.89 5.56 -0.57
CA ARG A 78 -10.41 4.34 -1.22
C ARG A 78 -9.16 4.55 -2.07
N LEU A 79 -9.04 5.67 -2.80
CA LEU A 79 -7.82 6.01 -3.54
C LEU A 79 -6.64 6.29 -2.60
N ASN A 80 -6.87 7.01 -1.49
CA ASN A 80 -5.83 7.23 -0.49
C ASN A 80 -5.39 5.90 0.16
N PHE A 81 -6.34 5.01 0.44
CA PHE A 81 -6.05 3.68 0.94
C PHE A 81 -5.23 2.85 -0.05
N ALA A 82 -5.58 2.87 -1.33
CA ALA A 82 -4.86 2.15 -2.39
C ALA A 82 -3.36 2.45 -2.41
N SER A 83 -2.98 3.70 -2.17
CA SER A 83 -1.57 4.11 -2.06
C SER A 83 -0.99 3.80 -0.68
N SER A 84 -1.67 4.21 0.40
CA SER A 84 -1.12 4.07 1.74
C SER A 84 -0.86 2.61 2.15
N ALA A 85 -1.68 1.67 1.71
CA ALA A 85 -1.53 0.24 2.00
C ALA A 85 -0.30 -0.40 1.33
N THR A 86 0.35 0.27 0.36
CA THR A 86 1.59 -0.21 -0.28
C THR A 86 2.85 0.30 0.43
N LEU A 87 2.72 1.23 1.37
CA LEU A 87 3.84 1.82 2.12
C LEU A 87 4.12 1.01 3.39
N ASP A 88 5.37 0.62 3.67
CA ASP A 88 5.70 -0.07 4.92
C ASP A 88 5.54 0.86 6.13
N GLY A 89 4.72 0.44 7.10
CA GLY A 89 4.46 1.16 8.34
C GLY A 89 4.94 0.42 9.59
N GLY A 90 5.58 -0.76 9.45
CA GLY A 90 6.08 -1.56 10.57
C GLY A 90 5.02 -2.01 11.58
N CYS A 91 3.74 -1.93 11.21
CA CYS A 91 2.59 -2.29 12.04
C CYS A 91 1.61 -3.16 11.25
N ASN A 92 0.70 -3.82 11.97
CA ASN A 92 -0.38 -4.57 11.36
C ASN A 92 -1.52 -3.63 10.91
N HIS A 93 -2.74 -4.15 10.81
CA HIS A 93 -3.89 -3.41 10.30
C HIS A 93 -4.39 -2.26 11.19
N VAL A 94 -3.79 -2.03 12.35
CA VAL A 94 -4.05 -0.89 13.25
C VAL A 94 -4.04 0.47 12.54
N ARG A 95 -3.15 0.63 11.55
CA ARG A 95 -2.95 1.90 10.82
C ARG A 95 -4.11 2.30 9.94
N PHE A 96 -5.03 1.38 9.65
CA PHE A 96 -6.18 1.61 8.79
C PHE A 96 -7.45 1.99 9.56
N PHE A 97 -7.34 2.20 10.87
CA PHE A 97 -8.45 2.63 11.73
C PHE A 97 -9.13 3.91 11.24
N GLY A 98 -8.38 5.00 11.01
CA GLY A 98 -9.00 6.26 10.56
C GLY A 98 -9.65 6.16 9.19
N ALA A 99 -9.06 5.40 8.26
CA ALA A 99 -9.66 5.13 6.95
C ALA A 99 -10.96 4.32 7.10
N SER A 100 -10.99 3.36 8.02
CA SER A 100 -12.16 2.52 8.30
C SER A 100 -13.30 3.33 8.92
N VAL A 101 -13.02 4.19 9.90
CA VAL A 101 -14.04 5.10 10.46
C VAL A 101 -14.52 6.09 9.40
N THR A 102 -13.61 6.67 8.60
CA THR A 102 -13.96 7.58 7.49
C THR A 102 -14.88 6.93 6.47
N ALA A 103 -14.69 5.64 6.17
CA ALA A 103 -15.55 4.90 5.25
C ALA A 103 -17.01 4.84 5.73
N LEU A 104 -17.23 4.72 7.05
CA LEU A 104 -18.57 4.73 7.63
C LEU A 104 -19.29 6.07 7.45
N ALA A 105 -18.55 7.18 7.31
CA ALA A 105 -19.14 8.48 7.01
C ALA A 105 -19.87 8.51 5.65
N CYS A 106 -19.59 7.55 4.76
CA CYS A 106 -20.31 7.32 3.50
C CYS A 106 -20.93 5.92 3.41
N ASN A 107 -21.22 5.29 4.55
CA ASN A 107 -21.86 3.97 4.65
C ASN A 107 -21.10 2.81 3.99
N ASP A 108 -19.80 2.97 3.74
CA ASP A 108 -18.97 1.99 3.05
C ASP A 108 -18.42 0.93 4.02
N LYS A 109 -19.31 0.04 4.46
CA LYS A 109 -18.99 -1.06 5.39
C LYS A 109 -18.09 -2.12 4.75
N GLU A 110 -18.27 -2.36 3.46
CA GLU A 110 -17.44 -3.33 2.70
C GLU A 110 -15.95 -2.93 2.76
N PHE A 111 -15.65 -1.64 2.69
CA PHE A 111 -14.28 -1.18 2.83
C PHE A 111 -13.69 -1.48 4.22
N VAL A 112 -14.48 -1.34 5.29
CA VAL A 112 -14.02 -1.66 6.65
C VAL A 112 -13.62 -3.14 6.76
N GLU A 113 -14.41 -4.04 6.16
CA GLU A 113 -14.09 -5.47 6.12
C GLU A 113 -12.81 -5.76 5.32
N LYS A 114 -12.51 -4.96 4.30
CA LYS A 114 -11.27 -5.07 3.52
C LYS A 114 -10.05 -4.50 4.25
N ALA A 115 -10.21 -3.39 4.97
CA ALA A 115 -9.13 -2.64 5.60
C ALA A 115 -8.80 -3.12 7.03
N MET A 116 -9.78 -3.67 7.75
CA MET A 116 -9.61 -4.26 9.09
C MET A 116 -10.40 -5.58 9.20
N PRO A 117 -10.00 -6.63 8.46
CA PRO A 117 -10.77 -7.88 8.32
C PRO A 117 -10.91 -8.67 9.62
N TYR A 118 -12.10 -9.19 9.87
CA TYR A 118 -12.39 -10.07 11.01
C TYR A 118 -11.43 -11.27 11.10
N SER A 119 -11.11 -11.86 9.93
CA SER A 119 -10.25 -13.05 9.84
C SER A 119 -8.82 -12.83 10.33
N LEU A 120 -8.36 -11.58 10.44
CA LEU A 120 -7.02 -11.26 10.95
C LEU A 120 -6.98 -11.08 12.48
N GLY A 121 -8.13 -11.18 13.16
CA GLY A 121 -8.25 -10.94 14.60
C GLY A 121 -7.96 -9.49 14.98
N LEU A 122 -7.73 -9.25 16.27
CA LEU A 122 -7.46 -7.91 16.78
C LEU A 122 -6.13 -7.32 16.29
N CYS A 123 -6.06 -5.98 16.30
CA CYS A 123 -4.81 -5.26 16.12
C CYS A 123 -3.84 -5.59 17.26
N GLY A 124 -2.54 -5.53 16.96
CA GLY A 124 -1.49 -5.85 17.92
C GLY A 124 -0.23 -5.07 17.56
N THR A 125 0.26 -4.30 18.52
CA THR A 125 1.54 -3.59 18.37
C THR A 125 2.36 -3.65 19.67
N ALA A 126 3.64 -3.31 19.61
CA ALA A 126 4.48 -3.24 20.82
C ALA A 126 4.16 -2.02 21.72
N VAL A 127 3.21 -1.18 21.30
CA VAL A 127 2.85 0.12 21.85
C VAL A 127 1.31 0.12 22.04
N PRO A 128 0.73 0.94 22.92
CA PRO A 128 -0.70 0.85 23.28
C PRO A 128 -1.59 1.56 22.24
N TYR A 129 -1.26 1.44 20.95
CA TYR A 129 -2.01 2.07 19.85
C TYR A 129 -3.15 1.19 19.34
N ASP A 130 -3.18 -0.07 19.78
CA ASP A 130 -4.19 -1.07 19.44
C ASP A 130 -5.49 -0.91 20.24
N THR A 131 -5.50 -0.21 21.37
CA THR A 131 -6.68 -0.07 22.22
C THR A 131 -7.87 0.54 21.48
N ILE A 132 -7.70 1.72 20.85
CA ILE A 132 -8.77 2.41 20.11
C ILE A 132 -9.25 1.58 18.91
N PRO A 133 -8.36 1.08 18.03
CA PRO A 133 -8.78 0.24 16.90
C PRO A 133 -9.44 -1.08 17.32
N ASN A 134 -9.00 -1.71 18.42
CA ASN A 134 -9.61 -2.96 18.90
C ASN A 134 -11.02 -2.73 19.46
N LEU A 135 -11.25 -1.62 20.17
CA LEU A 135 -12.60 -1.23 20.61
C LEU A 135 -13.51 -1.02 19.40
N PHE A 136 -13.01 -0.33 18.37
CA PHE A 136 -13.73 -0.16 17.11
C PHE A 136 -14.07 -1.50 16.45
N MET A 137 -13.12 -2.43 16.36
CA MET A 137 -13.37 -3.76 15.78
C MET A 137 -14.42 -4.54 16.58
N GLY A 138 -14.35 -4.53 17.91
CA GLY A 138 -15.36 -5.18 18.77
C GLY A 138 -16.77 -4.64 18.53
N ILE A 139 -16.91 -3.32 18.36
CA ILE A 139 -18.18 -2.66 18.06
C ILE A 139 -18.65 -2.96 16.63
N PHE A 140 -17.78 -2.80 15.63
CA PHE A 140 -18.13 -2.99 14.22
C PHE A 140 -18.52 -4.44 13.92
N TYR A 141 -17.76 -5.42 14.42
CA TYR A 141 -18.09 -6.83 14.25
C TYR A 141 -19.10 -7.36 15.26
N LYS A 142 -19.49 -6.54 16.25
CA LYS A 142 -20.40 -6.92 17.34
C LYS A 142 -19.94 -8.18 18.08
N ASP A 143 -18.62 -8.30 18.25
CA ASP A 143 -17.97 -9.50 18.80
C ASP A 143 -17.57 -9.27 20.26
N GLU A 144 -18.23 -9.99 21.17
CA GLU A 144 -18.01 -9.87 22.62
C GLU A 144 -16.61 -10.31 23.04
N THR A 145 -15.99 -11.24 22.32
CA THR A 145 -14.64 -11.73 22.63
C THR A 145 -13.61 -10.66 22.29
N MET A 146 -13.69 -10.11 21.07
CA MET A 146 -12.86 -8.98 20.63
C MET A 146 -13.02 -7.80 21.56
N MET A 147 -14.25 -7.47 21.95
CA MET A 147 -14.50 -6.37 22.87
C MET A 147 -13.95 -6.64 24.27
N GLY A 148 -14.11 -7.85 24.81
CA GLY A 148 -13.58 -8.21 26.12
C GLY A 148 -12.06 -8.05 26.20
N GLU A 149 -11.35 -8.48 25.15
CA GLU A 149 -9.90 -8.28 25.02
C GLU A 149 -9.54 -6.79 24.88
N ALA A 150 -10.29 -6.01 24.09
CA ALA A 150 -10.08 -4.58 23.91
C ALA A 150 -10.29 -3.79 25.22
N LEU A 151 -11.34 -4.11 25.98
CA LEU A 151 -11.65 -3.50 27.28
C LEU A 151 -10.54 -3.74 28.30
N ALA A 152 -9.92 -4.93 28.30
CA ALA A 152 -8.78 -5.23 29.16
C ALA A 152 -7.55 -4.35 28.88
N LEU A 153 -7.45 -3.74 27.68
CA LEU A 153 -6.40 -2.80 27.33
C LEU A 153 -6.70 -1.37 27.80
N VAL A 154 -7.97 -1.01 28.00
CA VAL A 154 -8.41 0.36 28.37
C VAL A 154 -7.75 0.82 29.68
N GLU A 155 -7.70 -0.03 30.71
CA GLU A 155 -7.06 0.34 31.97
C GLU A 155 -5.57 0.67 31.80
N LYS A 156 -4.86 -0.12 30.98
CA LYS A 156 -3.43 0.10 30.69
C LYS A 156 -3.24 1.36 29.87
N PHE A 157 -4.17 1.65 28.96
CA PHE A 157 -4.18 2.84 28.13
C PHE A 157 -4.34 4.10 28.98
N GLN A 158 -5.32 4.14 29.87
CA GLN A 158 -5.64 5.29 30.73
C GLN A 158 -4.57 5.58 31.79
N LYS A 159 -3.83 4.57 32.26
CA LYS A 159 -2.70 4.76 33.20
C LYS A 159 -1.50 5.48 32.59
N ARG A 160 -1.41 5.57 31.26
CA ARG A 160 -0.32 6.26 30.55
C ARG A 160 -0.72 7.70 30.26
N LYS A 161 0.27 8.55 29.98
CA LYS A 161 0.01 9.91 29.48
C LYS A 161 -0.58 9.82 28.08
N GLN A 162 -1.88 10.03 27.97
CA GLN A 162 -2.61 10.06 26.70
C GLN A 162 -3.06 11.48 26.35
N ARG A 163 -3.34 11.73 25.08
CA ARG A 163 -3.95 12.99 24.67
C ARG A 163 -5.43 12.96 25.05
N LYS A 164 -5.97 14.13 25.42
CA LYS A 164 -7.38 14.26 25.76
C LYS A 164 -8.29 13.78 24.62
N TYR A 165 -7.92 14.07 23.38
CA TYR A 165 -8.62 13.59 22.19
C TYR A 165 -8.76 12.07 22.15
N ASP A 166 -7.66 11.34 22.35
CA ASP A 166 -7.66 9.87 22.34
C ASP A 166 -8.49 9.29 23.51
N LEU A 167 -8.42 9.91 24.69
CA LEU A 167 -9.22 9.51 25.86
C LEU A 167 -10.73 9.66 25.61
N LEU A 168 -11.14 10.73 24.92
CA LEU A 168 -12.55 10.94 24.55
C LEU A 168 -13.04 9.88 23.57
N ILE A 169 -12.23 9.47 22.61
CA ILE A 169 -12.58 8.40 21.66
C ILE A 169 -12.70 7.05 22.39
N VAL A 170 -11.78 6.74 23.31
CA VAL A 170 -11.90 5.53 24.16
C VAL A 170 -13.20 5.57 24.97
N GLN A 171 -13.49 6.69 25.62
CA GLN A 171 -14.72 6.84 26.40
C GLN A 171 -15.97 6.68 25.52
N TYR A 172 -15.96 7.28 24.33
CA TYR A 172 -17.03 7.14 23.35
C TYR A 172 -17.29 5.67 22.97
N PHE A 173 -16.24 4.90 22.67
CA PHE A 173 -16.41 3.49 22.33
C PHE A 173 -16.89 2.64 23.51
N VAL A 174 -16.39 2.91 24.73
CA VAL A 174 -16.85 2.19 25.93
C VAL A 174 -18.32 2.52 26.22
N ASP A 175 -18.74 3.78 26.10
CA ASP A 175 -20.14 4.17 26.30
C ASP A 175 -21.05 3.62 25.19
N LEU A 176 -20.55 3.57 23.95
CA LEU A 176 -21.28 3.00 22.82
C LEU A 176 -21.52 1.50 23.01
N TRP A 177 -20.48 0.76 23.39
CA TRP A 177 -20.59 -0.68 23.66
C TRP A 177 -21.61 -0.99 24.76
N GLU A 178 -21.54 -0.25 25.87
CA GLU A 178 -22.45 -0.36 27.02
C GLU A 178 -23.83 0.26 26.76
N LYS A 179 -24.09 0.79 25.56
CA LYS A 179 -25.35 1.42 25.15
C LYS A 179 -25.78 2.57 26.05
N ARG A 180 -24.82 3.32 26.60
CA ARG A 180 -25.05 4.54 27.39
C ARG A 180 -25.29 5.75 26.48
N THR A 181 -26.41 5.70 25.78
CA THR A 181 -26.79 6.64 24.72
C THR A 181 -26.82 8.10 25.18
N GLU A 182 -27.12 8.34 26.45
CA GLU A 182 -27.20 9.66 27.08
C GLU A 182 -25.88 10.44 27.04
N ASN A 183 -24.73 9.77 26.93
CA ASN A 183 -23.41 10.39 26.93
C ASN A 183 -22.85 10.62 25.51
N LEU A 184 -23.36 9.91 24.50
CA LEU A 184 -22.69 9.77 23.20
C LEU A 184 -22.62 11.10 22.43
N THR A 185 -23.70 11.88 22.40
CA THR A 185 -23.74 13.16 21.69
C THR A 185 -22.74 14.15 22.30
N GLU A 186 -22.69 14.25 23.63
CA GLU A 186 -21.75 15.16 24.31
C GLU A 186 -20.29 14.75 24.04
N LEU A 187 -19.99 13.46 24.09
CA LEU A 187 -18.65 12.95 23.78
C LEU A 187 -18.23 13.30 22.35
N ILE A 188 -19.12 13.15 21.37
CA ILE A 188 -18.87 13.55 19.98
C ILE A 188 -18.58 15.07 19.88
N GLU A 189 -19.36 15.91 20.56
CA GLU A 189 -19.12 17.36 20.57
C GLU A 189 -17.76 17.71 21.20
N GLN A 190 -17.39 17.04 22.29
CA GLN A 190 -16.10 17.22 22.94
C GLN A 190 -14.94 16.76 22.03
N ILE A 191 -15.10 15.67 21.27
CA ILE A 191 -14.13 15.21 20.27
C ILE A 191 -13.94 16.30 19.20
N CYS A 192 -15.02 16.87 18.66
CA CYS A 192 -14.94 17.98 17.70
C CYS A 192 -14.22 19.21 18.27
N ILE A 193 -14.41 19.52 19.56
CA ILE A 193 -13.75 20.65 20.23
C ILE A 193 -12.25 20.39 20.39
N GLU A 194 -11.85 19.20 20.84
CA GLU A 194 -10.44 18.88 21.04
C GLU A 194 -9.69 18.74 19.71
N GLU A 195 -10.34 18.30 18.62
CA GLU A 195 -9.76 18.31 17.25
C GLU A 195 -9.19 19.69 16.87
N GLN A 196 -9.85 20.78 17.30
CA GLN A 196 -9.40 22.15 17.01
C GLN A 196 -8.00 22.45 17.57
N ARG A 197 -7.59 21.71 18.60
CA ARG A 197 -6.29 21.86 19.29
C ARG A 197 -5.24 20.87 18.79
N VAL A 198 -5.61 19.91 17.94
CA VAL A 198 -4.69 18.92 17.38
C VAL A 198 -3.75 19.63 16.38
N THR A 199 -2.48 19.27 16.42
CA THR A 199 -1.46 19.64 15.43
C THR A 199 -0.88 18.38 14.81
N GLU A 200 -0.56 18.45 13.51
CA GLU A 200 -0.11 17.33 12.66
C GLU A 200 1.10 16.56 13.25
N ASN A 201 1.91 17.18 14.11
CA ASN A 201 3.10 16.59 14.70
C ASN A 201 2.86 15.72 15.96
N THR A 202 1.63 15.29 16.24
CA THR A 202 1.30 14.62 17.52
C THR A 202 0.46 13.35 17.43
N THR A 203 0.05 12.90 16.24
CA THR A 203 -0.82 11.73 16.03
C THR A 203 0.00 10.52 15.55
N TYR A 204 0.07 9.45 16.35
CA TYR A 204 0.56 8.13 15.91
C TYR A 204 -0.57 7.27 15.31
N ILE A 205 -1.82 7.64 15.56
CA ILE A 205 -3.03 7.07 14.97
C ILE A 205 -3.50 8.06 13.90
N GLY A 206 -3.54 7.63 12.64
CA GLY A 206 -4.06 8.47 11.55
C GLY A 206 -5.58 8.56 11.66
N TYR A 207 -6.10 9.72 12.05
CA TYR A 207 -7.55 10.00 12.15
C TYR A 207 -8.12 10.68 10.89
N GLY A 208 -7.31 10.80 9.84
CA GLY A 208 -7.63 11.57 8.63
C GLY A 208 -6.75 12.80 8.51
N ASN A 209 -7.23 13.84 7.82
CA ASN A 209 -6.44 15.02 7.51
C ASN A 209 -6.79 16.17 8.48
N GLU A 210 -5.97 16.35 9.53
CA GLU A 210 -6.25 17.20 10.70
C GLU A 210 -6.50 18.67 10.32
N LYS A 211 -5.83 19.16 9.26
CA LYS A 211 -6.05 20.52 8.73
C LYS A 211 -7.50 20.75 8.32
N TYR A 212 -8.12 19.80 7.61
CA TYR A 212 -9.49 19.94 7.11
C TYR A 212 -10.53 19.46 8.14
N ASN A 213 -10.19 18.51 9.01
CA ASN A 213 -11.08 18.04 10.08
C ASN A 213 -11.50 19.16 11.05
N LYS A 214 -10.71 20.23 11.15
CA LYS A 214 -11.08 21.45 11.89
C LYS A 214 -12.27 22.19 11.28
N VAL A 215 -12.52 22.02 9.99
CA VAL A 215 -13.63 22.64 9.26
C VAL A 215 -14.77 21.66 9.03
N MET A 216 -14.47 20.46 8.51
CA MET A 216 -15.41 19.37 8.26
C MET A 216 -14.81 18.08 8.82
N ASN A 217 -15.27 17.62 9.97
CA ASN A 217 -14.72 16.45 10.63
C ASN A 217 -15.39 15.16 10.12
N ILE A 218 -14.90 14.65 8.99
CA ILE A 218 -15.42 13.43 8.35
C ILE A 218 -15.25 12.22 9.27
N PHE A 219 -14.16 12.16 10.04
CA PHE A 219 -13.93 11.09 11.01
C PHE A 219 -15.06 11.02 12.07
N VAL A 220 -15.50 12.17 12.57
CA VAL A 220 -16.62 12.22 13.53
C VAL A 220 -17.96 11.80 12.91
N HIS A 221 -18.21 12.14 11.63
CA HIS A 221 -19.36 11.57 10.91
C HIS A 221 -19.28 10.05 10.83
N GLY A 222 -18.07 9.51 10.66
CA GLY A 222 -17.81 8.06 10.74
C GLY A 222 -18.11 7.45 12.10
N LEU A 223 -17.73 8.12 13.20
CA LEU A 223 -18.09 7.68 14.56
C LEU A 223 -19.61 7.67 14.76
N PHE A 224 -20.30 8.72 14.33
CA PHE A 224 -21.76 8.81 14.45
C PHE A 224 -22.46 7.70 13.63
N ALA A 225 -21.96 7.41 12.42
CA ALA A 225 -22.41 6.28 11.60
C ALA A 225 -22.12 4.91 12.23
N LEU A 226 -21.03 4.77 12.99
CA LEU A 226 -20.74 3.55 13.76
C LEU A 226 -21.80 3.34 14.86
N ALA A 227 -22.25 4.39 15.54
CA ALA A 227 -23.32 4.27 16.52
C ALA A 227 -24.62 3.77 15.89
N GLU A 228 -24.99 4.28 14.72
CA GLU A 228 -26.14 3.77 13.95
C GLU A 228 -25.99 2.29 13.61
N HIS A 229 -24.79 1.89 13.16
CA HIS A 229 -24.49 0.51 12.83
C HIS A 229 -24.61 -0.44 14.03
N TYR A 230 -24.15 -0.01 15.21
CA TYR A 230 -24.11 -0.83 16.42
C TYR A 230 -25.45 -0.89 17.18
N LEU A 231 -26.04 0.27 17.48
CA LEU A 231 -27.20 0.40 18.38
C LEU A 231 -28.51 -0.11 17.77
N GLY A 232 -28.62 -0.13 16.44
CA GLY A 232 -29.89 -0.37 15.75
C GLY A 232 -30.82 0.84 15.82
N ALA A 233 -31.89 0.83 15.01
CA ALA A 233 -32.72 2.00 14.77
C ALA A 233 -33.33 2.59 16.07
N GLU A 234 -33.96 1.77 16.91
CA GLU A 234 -34.68 2.23 18.11
C GLU A 234 -33.78 3.02 19.08
N LEU A 235 -32.61 2.47 19.42
CA LEU A 235 -31.67 3.14 20.32
C LEU A 235 -30.95 4.30 19.64
N PHE A 236 -30.69 4.21 18.33
CA PHE A 236 -30.01 5.30 17.62
C PHE A 236 -30.88 6.56 17.50
N GLU A 237 -32.19 6.43 17.33
CA GLU A 237 -33.11 7.59 17.27
C GLU A 237 -33.16 8.40 18.57
N THR A 238 -32.65 7.89 19.70
CA THR A 238 -32.56 8.65 20.95
C THR A 238 -31.39 9.63 20.96
N LEU A 239 -30.41 9.46 20.06
CA LEU A 239 -29.25 10.33 20.00
C LEU A 239 -29.61 11.66 19.34
N ALA A 240 -29.31 12.76 20.03
CA ALA A 240 -29.37 14.08 19.43
C ALA A 240 -28.24 14.27 18.41
N LEU A 241 -28.54 14.99 17.32
CA LEU A 241 -27.52 15.41 16.36
C LEU A 241 -26.50 16.35 17.04
N PRO A 242 -25.19 16.03 17.00
CA PRO A 242 -24.15 16.85 17.62
C PRO A 242 -24.18 18.31 17.18
N ASN A 243 -24.07 19.23 18.13
CA ASN A 243 -24.02 20.66 17.92
C ASN A 243 -22.57 21.21 17.92
N ALA A 244 -21.75 20.71 17.01
CA ALA A 244 -20.36 21.13 16.86
C ALA A 244 -20.11 21.85 15.53
N LYS A 245 -19.23 22.86 15.52
CA LYS A 245 -18.94 23.69 14.34
C LYS A 245 -18.43 22.90 13.13
N SER A 246 -17.69 21.81 13.35
CA SER A 246 -17.13 20.95 12.31
C SER A 246 -17.99 19.72 11.98
N PHE A 247 -19.17 19.59 12.59
CA PHE A 247 -20.13 18.52 12.33
C PHE A 247 -21.31 19.05 11.51
N CYS A 248 -21.52 18.53 10.31
CA CYS A 248 -22.56 19.01 9.40
C CYS A 248 -23.87 18.23 9.59
N LYS A 249 -24.82 18.82 10.32
CA LYS A 249 -26.12 18.18 10.61
C LYS A 249 -26.91 17.83 9.35
N GLU A 250 -26.87 18.71 8.35
CA GLU A 250 -27.58 18.51 7.09
C GLU A 250 -27.00 17.32 6.30
N TYR A 251 -25.67 17.19 6.27
CA TYR A 251 -25.01 16.00 5.71
C TYR A 251 -25.43 14.72 6.42
N GLU A 252 -25.49 14.75 7.76
CA GLU A 252 -25.85 13.58 8.55
C GLU A 252 -27.27 13.09 8.24
N LEU A 253 -28.22 14.01 8.12
CA LEU A 253 -29.59 13.70 7.71
C LEU A 253 -29.64 13.12 6.30
N TYR A 254 -28.81 13.62 5.37
CA TYR A 254 -28.67 13.06 4.03
C TYR A 254 -28.11 11.63 4.06
N ARG A 255 -26.97 11.41 4.73
CA ARG A 255 -26.26 10.11 4.80
C ARG A 255 -27.16 8.98 5.29
N ARG A 256 -27.97 9.22 6.33
CA ARG A 256 -28.88 8.21 6.92
C ARG A 256 -29.89 7.64 5.93
N GLY A 257 -30.26 8.41 4.90
CA GLY A 257 -31.15 7.96 3.83
C GLY A 257 -30.45 7.21 2.68
N GLN A 258 -29.11 7.07 2.72
CA GLN A 258 -28.35 6.50 1.61
C GLN A 258 -27.84 5.09 1.90
N THR A 259 -27.76 4.30 0.85
CA THR A 259 -26.89 3.13 0.77
C THR A 259 -25.70 3.47 -0.11
N GLN A 260 -24.52 2.90 0.16
CA GLN A 260 -23.36 3.12 -0.70
C GLN A 260 -23.62 2.54 -2.10
N ASP A 261 -23.70 3.42 -3.11
CA ASP A 261 -24.03 3.08 -4.50
C ASP A 261 -22.80 3.07 -5.44
N ARG A 262 -21.62 3.31 -4.86
CA ARG A 262 -20.29 3.29 -5.49
C ARG A 262 -20.09 4.34 -6.58
N ARG A 263 -20.96 5.35 -6.65
CA ARG A 263 -20.74 6.47 -7.57
C ARG A 263 -19.52 7.29 -7.14
N LEU A 264 -18.83 7.80 -8.15
CA LEU A 264 -17.63 8.62 -7.99
C LEU A 264 -18.00 10.10 -8.02
N LEU A 265 -17.21 10.92 -7.33
CA LEU A 265 -17.30 12.38 -7.44
C LEU A 265 -16.70 12.85 -8.77
N VAL A 266 -15.56 12.25 -9.15
CA VAL A 266 -14.77 12.62 -10.32
C VAL A 266 -14.67 11.44 -11.27
N ASN A 267 -14.89 11.69 -12.57
CA ASN A 267 -14.67 10.69 -13.62
C ASN A 267 -13.44 11.11 -14.43
N TYR A 268 -12.29 10.53 -14.09
CA TYR A 268 -11.03 10.83 -14.77
C TYR A 268 -11.11 10.50 -16.27
N PRO A 269 -10.51 11.35 -17.14
CA PRO A 269 -10.50 11.15 -18.59
C PRO A 269 -9.68 9.92 -19.00
N GLU A 270 -9.77 9.52 -20.27
CA GLU A 270 -9.19 8.27 -20.81
C GLU A 270 -7.74 8.00 -20.37
N ASN A 271 -6.87 9.02 -20.43
CA ASN A 271 -5.46 8.92 -20.04
C ASN A 271 -5.23 8.60 -18.54
N TYR A 272 -6.26 8.78 -17.70
CA TYR A 272 -6.27 8.42 -16.27
C TYR A 272 -7.47 7.53 -15.89
N GLY A 273 -8.21 7.01 -16.87
CA GLY A 273 -9.52 6.39 -16.65
C GLY A 273 -9.48 5.09 -15.83
N TYR A 274 -8.30 4.49 -15.66
CA TYR A 274 -8.07 3.37 -14.75
C TYR A 274 -8.31 3.76 -13.28
N LEU A 275 -8.06 5.01 -12.89
CA LEU A 275 -8.27 5.50 -11.53
C LEU A 275 -9.73 5.40 -11.09
N ASN A 276 -10.69 5.52 -12.03
CA ASN A 276 -12.12 5.42 -11.74
C ASN A 276 -12.52 4.05 -11.18
N GLN A 277 -11.69 3.03 -11.36
CA GLN A 277 -12.04 1.65 -11.04
C GLN A 277 -11.33 1.14 -9.81
N ILE A 278 -10.22 1.79 -9.43
CA ILE A 278 -9.44 1.44 -8.24
C ILE A 278 -10.30 1.36 -6.98
N PRO A 279 -11.26 2.28 -6.73
CA PRO A 279 -12.15 2.16 -5.57
C PRO A 279 -12.83 0.78 -5.47
N ASP A 280 -13.26 0.19 -6.58
CA ASP A 280 -13.94 -1.11 -6.57
C ASP A 280 -12.97 -2.30 -6.53
N LEU A 281 -11.71 -2.11 -6.91
CA LEU A 281 -10.71 -3.17 -7.04
C LEU A 281 -9.88 -3.41 -5.78
N ILE A 282 -10.02 -2.57 -4.75
CA ILE A 282 -9.29 -2.69 -3.47
C ILE A 282 -9.34 -4.13 -2.94
N PRO A 283 -8.19 -4.82 -2.81
CA PRO A 283 -8.12 -6.14 -2.18
C PRO A 283 -8.26 -6.02 -0.66
N GLN A 284 -8.57 -7.14 -0.02
CA GLN A 284 -8.50 -7.26 1.42
C GLN A 284 -7.02 -7.23 1.84
N ILE A 285 -6.70 -6.58 2.96
CA ILE A 285 -5.34 -6.62 3.49
C ILE A 285 -4.98 -8.02 4.03
N THR A 286 -3.68 -8.31 4.04
CA THR A 286 -3.09 -9.52 4.60
C THR A 286 -1.93 -9.15 5.53
N LEU A 287 -1.52 -10.09 6.38
CA LEU A 287 -0.38 -9.91 7.27
C LEU A 287 0.73 -10.91 6.94
N LYS A 288 1.98 -10.46 7.08
CA LYS A 288 3.18 -11.31 7.05
C LYS A 288 3.93 -11.25 8.37
N GLU A 289 4.64 -12.33 8.69
CA GLU A 289 5.52 -12.38 9.85
C GLU A 289 6.72 -11.44 9.67
N SER A 290 7.05 -10.69 10.72
CA SER A 290 8.21 -9.82 10.81
C SER A 290 8.93 -10.04 12.14
N GLY A 291 10.17 -10.54 12.06
CA GLY A 291 11.08 -10.69 13.20
C GLY A 291 10.49 -11.50 14.36
N LYS A 292 10.70 -11.03 15.61
CA LYS A 292 10.30 -11.71 16.86
C LYS A 292 8.77 -11.72 17.05
N LYS A 293 8.03 -12.47 16.23
CA LYS A 293 6.58 -12.72 16.32
C LYS A 293 5.69 -11.49 16.19
N LYS A 294 6.09 -10.48 15.41
CA LYS A 294 5.19 -9.38 15.05
C LYS A 294 4.61 -9.66 13.67
N CYS A 295 3.31 -9.47 13.50
CA CYS A 295 2.70 -9.45 12.18
C CYS A 295 2.65 -8.00 11.68
N ILE A 296 2.99 -7.77 10.42
CA ILE A 296 2.87 -6.47 9.76
C ILE A 296 2.01 -6.64 8.50
N VAL A 297 1.46 -5.55 7.97
CA VAL A 297 0.75 -5.59 6.69
C VAL A 297 1.68 -6.11 5.59
N ASP A 298 1.21 -7.04 4.77
CA ASP A 298 1.95 -7.47 3.58
C ASP A 298 1.73 -6.48 2.43
N THR A 299 2.47 -5.38 2.49
CA THR A 299 2.35 -4.25 1.55
C THR A 299 2.71 -4.63 0.12
N GLU A 300 3.63 -5.58 -0.05
CA GLU A 300 4.05 -6.07 -1.37
C GLU A 300 2.94 -6.92 -1.99
N LEU A 301 2.38 -7.88 -1.23
CA LEU A 301 1.26 -8.69 -1.72
C LEU A 301 0.04 -7.81 -2.07
N PHE A 302 -0.30 -6.85 -1.21
CA PHE A 302 -1.39 -5.91 -1.49
C PHE A 302 -1.13 -5.11 -2.77
N ALA A 303 0.09 -4.57 -2.92
CA ALA A 303 0.50 -3.80 -4.09
C ALA A 303 0.41 -4.65 -5.37
N ASP A 304 0.86 -5.89 -5.33
CA ASP A 304 0.84 -6.79 -6.48
C ASP A 304 -0.60 -7.17 -6.85
N GLU A 305 -1.43 -7.56 -5.88
CA GLU A 305 -2.83 -7.92 -6.14
C GLU A 305 -3.63 -6.76 -6.75
N LEU A 306 -3.52 -5.56 -6.17
CA LEU A 306 -4.22 -4.39 -6.70
C LEU A 306 -3.70 -4.02 -8.08
N PHE A 307 -2.37 -4.00 -8.26
CA PHE A 307 -1.77 -3.72 -9.57
C PHE A 307 -2.26 -4.71 -10.63
N GLN A 308 -2.26 -6.02 -10.34
CA GLN A 308 -2.72 -7.03 -11.28
C GLN A 308 -4.21 -6.89 -11.62
N LYS A 309 -5.06 -6.56 -10.65
CA LYS A 309 -6.49 -6.28 -10.91
C LYS A 309 -6.70 -5.10 -11.86
N VAL A 310 -5.82 -4.10 -11.82
CA VAL A 310 -5.86 -2.92 -12.71
C VAL A 310 -5.21 -3.23 -14.07
N TYR A 311 -4.12 -3.98 -14.07
CA TYR A 311 -3.31 -4.29 -15.25
C TYR A 311 -3.95 -5.35 -16.16
N ALA A 312 -4.41 -6.48 -15.60
CA ALA A 312 -4.89 -7.65 -16.35
C ALA A 312 -6.04 -7.36 -17.34
N PRO A 313 -7.00 -6.46 -17.05
CA PRO A 313 -8.03 -6.09 -18.02
C PRO A 313 -7.54 -5.25 -19.22
N GLY A 314 -6.22 -5.06 -19.38
CA GLY A 314 -5.61 -4.28 -20.46
C GLY A 314 -5.74 -2.76 -20.30
N LYS A 315 -6.27 -2.29 -19.17
CA LYS A 315 -6.67 -0.89 -18.94
C LYS A 315 -5.50 0.08 -18.87
N LEU A 316 -4.30 -0.41 -18.60
CA LEU A 316 -3.08 0.38 -18.65
C LEU A 316 -2.35 0.28 -20.00
N GLN A 317 -2.70 -0.68 -20.86
CA GLN A 317 -1.92 -1.01 -22.06
C GLN A 317 -1.97 0.09 -23.14
N HIS A 318 -3.08 0.84 -23.22
CA HIS A 318 -3.22 1.95 -24.18
C HIS A 318 -2.56 3.25 -23.70
N ILE A 319 -2.16 3.31 -22.42
CA ILE A 319 -1.62 4.51 -21.76
C ILE A 319 -0.10 4.44 -21.69
N ILE A 320 0.46 3.23 -21.54
CA ILE A 320 1.90 3.04 -21.48
C ILE A 320 2.55 3.09 -22.87
N LYS A 321 3.73 3.71 -22.94
CA LYS A 321 4.59 3.63 -24.12
C LYS A 321 5.12 2.20 -24.27
N ARG A 322 4.60 1.43 -25.22
CA ARG A 322 5.05 0.04 -25.47
C ARG A 322 6.28 -0.01 -26.38
N ASP A 323 7.40 0.55 -25.91
CA ASP A 323 8.69 0.23 -26.52
C ASP A 323 9.22 -1.14 -26.05
N ILE A 324 10.33 -1.59 -26.63
CA ILE A 324 10.83 -2.95 -26.41
C ILE A 324 11.19 -3.24 -24.95
N ALA A 325 11.59 -2.22 -24.17
CA ALA A 325 11.90 -2.40 -22.75
C ALA A 325 10.64 -2.58 -21.91
N TRP A 326 9.56 -1.86 -22.24
CA TRP A 326 8.25 -2.09 -21.62
C TRP A 326 7.70 -3.48 -21.93
N ILE A 327 7.84 -3.94 -23.18
CA ILE A 327 7.42 -5.30 -23.57
C ILE A 327 8.30 -6.35 -22.88
N ALA A 328 9.61 -6.12 -22.77
CA ALA A 328 10.49 -7.04 -22.06
C ALA A 328 10.12 -7.21 -20.57
N ALA A 329 9.68 -6.14 -19.89
CA ALA A 329 9.32 -6.18 -18.47
C ALA A 329 7.86 -6.55 -18.17
N TRP A 330 6.92 -6.30 -19.09
CA TRP A 330 5.49 -6.43 -18.81
C TRP A 330 4.69 -7.11 -19.92
N GLY A 331 5.29 -7.36 -21.08
CA GLY A 331 4.66 -8.05 -22.21
C GLY A 331 4.97 -9.55 -22.23
N THR A 332 4.42 -10.20 -23.25
CA THR A 332 4.63 -11.63 -23.53
C THR A 332 5.86 -11.88 -24.40
N THR A 333 6.37 -13.12 -24.41
CA THR A 333 7.41 -13.53 -25.37
C THR A 333 7.02 -13.21 -26.82
N ASP A 334 5.78 -13.50 -27.23
CA ASP A 334 5.34 -13.27 -28.61
C ASP A 334 5.37 -11.79 -29.00
N GLU A 335 4.86 -10.90 -28.13
CA GLU A 335 4.94 -9.45 -28.33
C GLU A 335 6.40 -8.99 -28.42
N PHE A 336 7.26 -9.54 -27.55
CA PHE A 336 8.69 -9.23 -27.55
C PHE A 336 9.35 -9.62 -28.88
N MET A 337 9.16 -10.85 -29.34
CA MET A 337 9.76 -11.37 -30.58
C MET A 337 9.28 -10.61 -31.82
N GLN A 338 8.03 -10.16 -31.84
CA GLN A 338 7.50 -9.35 -32.94
C GLN A 338 8.09 -7.94 -32.99
N LYS A 339 8.41 -7.36 -31.84
CA LYS A 339 8.90 -5.97 -31.74
C LYS A 339 10.42 -5.86 -31.78
N PHE A 340 11.11 -6.88 -31.30
CA PHE A 340 12.57 -6.92 -31.17
C PHE A 340 13.25 -6.65 -32.51
N GLN A 341 14.22 -5.74 -32.51
CA GLN A 341 15.09 -5.48 -33.65
C GLN A 341 16.50 -5.93 -33.33
N GLU A 342 17.22 -6.39 -34.35
CA GLU A 342 18.65 -6.66 -34.19
C GLU A 342 19.35 -5.41 -33.65
N GLU A 343 20.26 -5.60 -32.67
CA GLU A 343 20.99 -4.56 -31.93
C GLU A 343 20.26 -4.01 -30.71
N ASP A 344 18.98 -4.30 -30.50
CA ASP A 344 18.30 -3.93 -29.25
C ASP A 344 18.96 -4.56 -28.02
N GLU A 345 19.57 -5.76 -28.14
CA GLU A 345 20.32 -6.40 -27.06
C GLU A 345 21.52 -5.55 -26.58
N ALA A 346 22.11 -4.75 -27.47
CA ALA A 346 23.30 -3.95 -27.23
C ALA A 346 22.99 -2.46 -27.00
N ARG A 347 21.73 -2.10 -26.73
CA ARG A 347 21.28 -0.72 -26.50
C ARG A 347 20.88 -0.48 -25.05
N TYR A 348 21.05 0.77 -24.63
CA TYR A 348 20.49 1.26 -23.37
C TYR A 348 19.03 1.68 -23.55
N PHE A 349 18.18 1.21 -22.65
CA PHE A 349 16.81 1.67 -22.45
C PHE A 349 16.67 2.11 -21.01
N TYR A 350 16.24 3.35 -20.77
CA TYR A 350 16.13 3.96 -19.44
C TYR A 350 17.35 3.63 -18.55
N ASP A 351 18.54 3.92 -19.07
CA ASP A 351 19.83 3.73 -18.41
C ASP A 351 20.27 2.28 -18.12
N ARG A 352 19.57 1.27 -18.67
CA ARG A 352 19.86 -0.16 -18.46
C ARG A 352 19.86 -0.94 -19.77
N GLY A 353 20.56 -2.07 -19.81
CA GLY A 353 20.45 -3.03 -20.91
C GLY A 353 19.07 -3.70 -20.96
N LEU A 354 18.65 -4.16 -22.13
CA LEU A 354 17.36 -4.80 -22.34
C LEU A 354 17.14 -6.05 -21.44
N ILE A 355 18.23 -6.75 -21.10
CA ILE A 355 18.22 -7.94 -20.24
C ILE A 355 17.66 -7.66 -18.84
N TYR A 356 17.86 -6.47 -18.28
CA TYR A 356 17.35 -6.13 -16.94
C TYR A 356 15.82 -6.14 -16.91
N TYR A 357 15.19 -5.61 -17.96
CA TYR A 357 13.74 -5.61 -18.10
C TYR A 357 13.20 -7.03 -18.25
N ALA A 358 13.84 -7.85 -19.08
CA ALA A 358 13.47 -9.26 -19.25
C ALA A 358 13.54 -10.05 -17.94
N LEU A 359 14.62 -9.89 -17.17
CA LEU A 359 14.80 -10.56 -15.87
C LEU A 359 13.72 -10.13 -14.84
N SER A 360 13.22 -8.90 -14.95
CA SER A 360 12.16 -8.37 -14.10
C SER A 360 10.75 -8.75 -14.55
N ASN A 361 10.58 -9.47 -15.66
CA ASN A 361 9.27 -9.69 -16.24
C ASN A 361 8.32 -10.43 -15.30
N SER A 362 7.17 -9.83 -14.99
CA SER A 362 6.20 -10.42 -14.05
C SER A 362 5.72 -11.83 -14.46
N ASP A 363 5.66 -12.11 -15.76
CA ASP A 363 5.38 -13.46 -16.28
C ASP A 363 6.66 -14.31 -16.28
N MET A 364 6.64 -15.45 -15.59
CA MET A 364 7.83 -16.29 -15.44
C MET A 364 8.26 -16.93 -16.76
N GLY A 365 7.32 -17.38 -17.59
CA GLY A 365 7.64 -17.96 -18.89
C GLY A 365 8.34 -16.94 -19.78
N SER A 366 7.75 -15.76 -19.92
CA SER A 366 8.33 -14.65 -20.69
C SER A 366 9.68 -14.19 -20.14
N CYS A 367 9.84 -14.14 -18.80
CA CYS A 367 11.15 -13.88 -18.20
C CYS A 367 12.21 -14.86 -18.70
N TYR A 368 12.01 -16.16 -18.52
CA TYR A 368 13.03 -17.16 -18.88
C TYR A 368 13.30 -17.19 -20.38
N GLU A 369 12.25 -17.12 -21.20
CA GLU A 369 12.36 -17.19 -22.66
C GLU A 369 13.05 -15.95 -23.25
N ILE A 370 12.60 -14.74 -22.87
CA ILE A 370 13.17 -13.48 -23.37
C ILE A 370 14.62 -13.33 -22.89
N SER A 371 14.90 -13.58 -21.60
CA SER A 371 16.27 -13.50 -21.07
C SER A 371 17.19 -14.52 -21.74
N SER A 372 16.72 -15.75 -21.94
CA SER A 372 17.48 -16.79 -22.64
C SER A 372 17.77 -16.44 -24.09
N PHE A 373 16.78 -15.86 -24.79
CA PHE A 373 16.94 -15.38 -26.16
C PHE A 373 18.04 -14.32 -26.25
N LEU A 374 17.94 -13.26 -25.42
CA LEU A 374 18.93 -12.17 -25.39
C LEU A 374 20.35 -12.72 -25.12
N LEU A 375 20.52 -13.55 -24.10
CA LEU A 375 21.82 -14.12 -23.73
C LEU A 375 22.37 -15.12 -24.77
N SER A 376 21.51 -15.75 -25.57
CA SER A 376 21.97 -16.62 -26.66
C SER A 376 22.63 -15.84 -27.80
N ARG A 377 22.28 -14.57 -27.97
CA ARG A 377 22.81 -13.66 -29.01
C ARG A 377 24.16 -13.07 -28.60
N CYS A 378 24.35 -12.81 -27.30
CA CYS A 378 25.63 -12.43 -26.70
C CYS A 378 26.82 -13.30 -27.18
N ASN A 379 26.63 -14.62 -27.25
CA ASN A 379 27.70 -15.58 -27.58
C ASN A 379 27.88 -15.86 -29.08
N LYS A 380 26.88 -15.58 -29.92
CA LYS A 380 26.90 -15.98 -31.34
C LYS A 380 27.51 -14.93 -32.25
N ASP A 381 27.23 -13.65 -32.00
CA ASP A 381 27.50 -12.58 -32.98
C ASP A 381 28.56 -11.56 -32.52
N LYS A 382 29.24 -11.80 -31.39
CA LYS A 382 30.15 -10.84 -30.70
C LYS A 382 29.47 -9.49 -30.34
N LYS A 383 28.14 -9.40 -30.42
CA LYS A 383 27.34 -8.28 -29.91
C LYS A 383 27.01 -8.57 -28.45
N ASN A 384 27.54 -7.77 -27.52
CA ASN A 384 27.35 -8.01 -26.10
C ASN A 384 26.07 -7.34 -25.60
N CYS A 385 25.25 -8.12 -24.90
CA CYS A 385 24.16 -7.60 -24.09
C CYS A 385 24.77 -6.64 -23.06
N ILE A 386 24.13 -5.49 -22.84
CA ILE A 386 24.64 -4.55 -21.83
C ILE A 386 24.34 -5.10 -20.44
N LEU A 387 25.38 -5.70 -19.82
CA LEU A 387 25.36 -6.25 -18.47
C LEU A 387 25.99 -5.29 -17.46
N GLU A 388 26.76 -4.32 -17.93
CA GLU A 388 27.54 -3.40 -17.09
C GLU A 388 26.70 -2.29 -16.45
N LYS A 389 27.21 -1.77 -15.34
CA LYS A 389 26.63 -0.65 -14.59
C LYS A 389 26.75 0.66 -15.36
N LYS A 390 25.72 1.51 -15.30
CA LYS A 390 25.86 2.94 -15.64
C LYS A 390 26.25 3.80 -14.43
N THR A 391 25.94 3.35 -13.21
CA THR A 391 26.19 4.04 -11.94
C THR A 391 26.58 3.07 -10.82
N ARG A 392 27.21 3.58 -9.74
CA ARG A 392 27.76 2.77 -8.65
C ARG A 392 26.70 2.06 -7.80
N ASP A 393 25.55 2.69 -7.59
CA ASP A 393 24.47 2.26 -6.69
C ASP A 393 23.35 1.50 -7.44
N PHE A 394 23.74 0.64 -8.38
CA PHE A 394 22.81 -0.09 -9.24
C PHE A 394 22.93 -1.61 -9.07
N ASP A 395 21.80 -2.25 -8.81
CA ASP A 395 21.64 -3.71 -8.73
C ASP A 395 21.93 -4.37 -10.09
N GLY A 396 22.72 -5.44 -10.08
CA GLY A 396 23.13 -6.16 -11.29
C GLY A 396 22.07 -7.12 -11.84
N PRO A 397 22.38 -7.85 -12.93
CA PRO A 397 21.46 -8.81 -13.52
C PRO A 397 21.04 -9.90 -12.53
N TYR A 398 21.98 -10.42 -11.73
CA TYR A 398 21.64 -11.41 -10.70
C TYR A 398 20.76 -10.83 -9.59
N HIS A 399 20.99 -9.59 -9.14
CA HIS A 399 20.10 -8.95 -8.16
C HIS A 399 18.69 -8.84 -8.71
N THR A 400 18.55 -8.38 -9.96
CA THR A 400 17.25 -8.28 -10.63
C THR A 400 16.55 -9.63 -10.72
N LEU A 401 17.29 -10.70 -11.02
CA LEU A 401 16.77 -12.07 -11.05
C LEU A 401 16.27 -12.55 -9.67
N PHE A 402 17.03 -12.28 -8.61
CA PHE A 402 16.71 -12.74 -7.24
C PHE A 402 15.83 -11.80 -6.41
N GLN A 403 15.52 -10.60 -6.90
CA GLN A 403 14.50 -9.74 -6.29
C GLN A 403 13.10 -10.37 -6.35
N ARG A 404 12.90 -11.35 -7.24
CA ARG A 404 11.65 -12.09 -7.39
C ARG A 404 11.49 -13.11 -6.27
N LYS A 405 10.32 -13.15 -5.63
CA LYS A 405 10.01 -14.15 -4.60
C LYS A 405 9.51 -15.49 -5.17
N ASN A 406 8.98 -15.49 -6.38
CA ASN A 406 8.53 -16.69 -7.07
C ASN A 406 9.42 -16.94 -8.29
N CYS A 407 9.97 -18.14 -8.39
CA CYS A 407 10.81 -18.57 -9.50
C CYS A 407 10.83 -20.11 -9.62
N ASP A 408 11.15 -20.60 -10.82
CA ASP A 408 11.53 -21.99 -11.05
C ASP A 408 13.03 -22.13 -10.74
N VAL A 409 13.38 -22.88 -9.71
CA VAL A 409 14.77 -22.97 -9.23
C VAL A 409 15.72 -23.55 -10.30
N LEU A 410 15.26 -24.53 -11.08
CA LEU A 410 16.07 -25.16 -12.12
C LEU A 410 16.33 -24.19 -13.27
N GLN A 411 15.27 -23.57 -13.81
CA GLN A 411 15.41 -22.58 -14.89
C GLN A 411 16.20 -21.35 -14.42
N THR A 412 16.05 -20.94 -13.16
CA THR A 412 16.84 -19.84 -12.58
C THR A 412 18.32 -20.19 -12.53
N ALA A 413 18.68 -21.42 -12.11
CA ALA A 413 20.07 -21.87 -12.09
C ALA A 413 20.67 -21.94 -13.50
N GLU A 414 19.91 -22.42 -14.50
CA GLU A 414 20.33 -22.37 -15.90
C GLU A 414 20.57 -20.94 -16.39
N LEU A 415 19.69 -20.01 -16.00
CA LEU A 415 19.83 -18.60 -16.36
C LEU A 415 21.05 -17.95 -15.69
N CYS A 416 21.39 -18.33 -14.46
CA CYS A 416 22.63 -17.92 -13.80
C CYS A 416 23.87 -18.34 -14.60
N ASP A 417 23.93 -19.60 -15.05
CA ASP A 417 25.04 -20.08 -15.88
C ASP A 417 25.15 -19.30 -17.20
N ARG A 418 24.01 -18.99 -17.85
CA ARG A 418 23.98 -18.16 -19.06
C ARG A 418 24.47 -16.74 -18.81
N LEU A 419 24.05 -16.11 -17.71
CA LEU A 419 24.52 -14.78 -17.31
C LEU A 419 26.03 -14.76 -17.08
N PHE A 420 26.56 -15.77 -16.39
CA PHE A 420 28.00 -15.91 -16.14
C PHE A 420 28.78 -16.05 -17.45
N LYS A 421 28.32 -16.93 -18.35
CA LYS A 421 28.93 -17.12 -19.68
C LYS A 421 28.87 -15.86 -20.54
N ALA A 422 27.84 -15.04 -20.38
CA ALA A 422 27.70 -13.75 -21.05
C ALA A 422 28.57 -12.64 -20.43
N GLY A 423 29.28 -12.90 -19.31
CA GLY A 423 30.20 -11.97 -18.67
C GLY A 423 29.62 -11.20 -17.47
N SER A 424 28.43 -11.58 -16.96
CA SER A 424 27.89 -10.99 -15.74
C SER A 424 28.62 -11.49 -14.51
N ASP A 425 29.01 -10.58 -13.61
CA ASP A 425 29.73 -10.89 -12.39
C ASP A 425 28.79 -11.33 -11.24
N PRO A 426 28.83 -12.59 -10.78
CA PRO A 426 28.02 -13.08 -9.66
C PRO A 426 28.47 -12.55 -8.29
N ASN A 427 29.63 -11.89 -8.21
CA ASN A 427 30.15 -11.21 -7.02
C ASN A 427 29.91 -9.70 -7.05
N GLN A 428 29.19 -9.18 -8.05
CA GLN A 428 28.91 -7.75 -8.15
C GLN A 428 28.19 -7.27 -6.87
N GLU A 429 28.72 -6.25 -6.20
CA GLU A 429 28.01 -5.59 -5.11
C GLU A 429 26.85 -4.75 -5.65
N GLY A 430 25.66 -4.91 -5.05
CA GLY A 430 24.46 -4.13 -5.32
C GLY A 430 24.30 -2.98 -4.34
N GLU A 431 23.06 -2.50 -4.19
CA GLU A 431 22.75 -1.47 -3.19
C GLU A 431 23.15 -1.94 -1.77
N LYS A 432 23.76 -1.06 -0.96
CA LYS A 432 24.21 -1.35 0.42
C LYS A 432 25.22 -2.50 0.54
N ASN A 433 25.95 -2.78 -0.54
CA ASN A 433 26.91 -3.88 -0.67
C ASN A 433 26.26 -5.27 -0.54
N ILE A 434 24.99 -5.42 -0.90
CA ILE A 434 24.33 -6.73 -0.91
C ILE A 434 24.83 -7.53 -2.12
N LEU A 435 25.25 -8.77 -1.89
CA LEU A 435 25.68 -9.70 -2.94
C LEU A 435 24.51 -10.55 -3.46
N PRO A 436 24.55 -10.98 -4.74
CA PRO A 436 23.52 -11.85 -5.30
C PRO A 436 23.29 -13.15 -4.51
N ILE A 437 24.36 -13.75 -3.98
CA ILE A 437 24.26 -14.97 -3.15
C ILE A 437 23.41 -14.72 -1.89
N GLU A 438 23.41 -13.50 -1.35
CA GLU A 438 22.63 -13.14 -0.17
C GLU A 438 21.14 -13.03 -0.46
N LEU A 439 20.79 -12.54 -1.65
CA LEU A 439 19.40 -12.54 -2.15
C LEU A 439 18.92 -13.95 -2.44
N MET A 440 19.75 -14.79 -3.08
CA MET A 440 19.44 -16.20 -3.33
C MET A 440 19.14 -16.96 -2.03
N MET A 441 19.91 -16.71 -0.95
CA MET A 441 19.65 -17.31 0.35
C MET A 441 18.29 -16.93 0.95
N ALA A 442 17.76 -15.75 0.58
CA ALA A 442 16.50 -15.21 1.07
C ALA A 442 15.27 -15.77 0.36
N LEU A 443 15.43 -16.52 -0.74
CA LEU A 443 14.31 -17.09 -1.49
C LEU A 443 13.43 -18.01 -0.61
N PRO A 444 12.10 -18.03 -0.79
CA PRO A 444 11.17 -18.70 0.12
C PRO A 444 11.08 -20.23 -0.11
N PHE A 445 12.16 -20.88 -0.54
CA PHE A 445 12.22 -22.33 -0.77
C PHE A 445 12.96 -23.06 0.36
N ALA A 446 12.72 -24.37 0.50
CA ALA A 446 13.49 -25.22 1.38
C ALA A 446 14.95 -25.29 0.91
N GLU A 447 15.87 -25.62 1.82
CA GLU A 447 17.31 -25.69 1.49
C GLU A 447 17.60 -26.76 0.44
N GLU A 448 16.87 -27.87 0.47
CA GLU A 448 16.99 -28.99 -0.47
C GLU A 448 16.63 -28.58 -1.90
N ASP A 449 15.60 -27.74 -2.04
CA ASP A 449 15.12 -27.28 -3.35
C ASP A 449 16.10 -26.28 -3.98
N LEU A 450 16.85 -25.53 -3.18
CA LEU A 450 17.84 -24.56 -3.64
C LEU A 450 19.17 -25.18 -4.11
N GLN A 451 19.32 -26.51 -4.03
CA GLN A 451 20.56 -27.19 -4.40
C GLN A 451 21.08 -26.83 -5.81
N PRO A 452 20.24 -26.72 -6.88
CA PRO A 452 20.73 -26.33 -8.20
C PRO A 452 21.38 -24.94 -8.23
N LEU A 453 20.86 -24.00 -7.43
CA LEU A 453 21.46 -22.66 -7.30
C LEU A 453 22.75 -22.71 -6.48
N TYR A 454 22.82 -23.54 -5.45
CA TYR A 454 24.06 -23.72 -4.68
C TYR A 454 25.18 -24.26 -5.55
N ASP A 455 24.87 -25.27 -6.37
CA ASP A 455 25.82 -25.88 -7.30
C ASP A 455 26.41 -24.85 -8.27
N PHE A 456 25.65 -23.81 -8.66
CA PHE A 456 26.18 -22.71 -9.47
C PHE A 456 27.29 -21.95 -8.72
N TRP A 457 27.03 -21.43 -7.51
CA TRP A 457 28.06 -20.70 -6.75
C TRP A 457 29.24 -21.56 -6.37
N MET A 458 29.01 -22.82 -5.98
CA MET A 458 30.08 -23.74 -5.57
C MET A 458 31.03 -24.12 -6.72
N LYS A 459 30.61 -23.94 -7.98
CA LYS A 459 31.44 -24.18 -9.17
C LYS A 459 32.20 -22.94 -9.65
N LEU A 460 31.91 -21.76 -9.11
CA LEU A 460 32.61 -20.53 -9.49
C LEU A 460 34.07 -20.58 -9.04
N PRO A 461 35.01 -20.07 -9.85
CA PRO A 461 36.44 -20.10 -9.50
C PRO A 461 36.78 -19.19 -8.31
N VAL A 462 36.02 -18.10 -8.12
CA VAL A 462 36.17 -17.15 -7.01
C VAL A 462 34.77 -16.67 -6.61
N VAL A 463 34.50 -16.69 -5.30
CA VAL A 463 33.29 -16.12 -4.70
C VAL A 463 33.69 -15.14 -3.60
N ASP A 464 33.17 -13.91 -3.64
CA ASP A 464 33.42 -12.94 -2.57
C ASP A 464 32.52 -13.25 -1.38
N LEU A 465 33.13 -13.84 -0.34
CA LEU A 465 32.44 -14.21 0.90
C LEU A 465 32.86 -13.32 2.07
N LYS A 466 33.73 -12.34 1.84
CA LYS A 466 34.31 -11.47 2.88
C LYS A 466 33.75 -10.06 2.85
N LEU A 467 33.03 -9.68 1.78
CA LEU A 467 32.34 -8.39 1.69
C LEU A 467 31.38 -8.18 2.87
N TYR A 468 31.45 -6.98 3.45
CA TYR A 468 30.53 -6.55 4.48
C TYR A 468 29.47 -5.65 3.86
N THR A 469 28.21 -5.94 4.19
CA THR A 469 27.08 -5.03 3.95
C THR A 469 27.25 -3.75 4.78
N PHE A 470 26.48 -2.70 4.46
CA PHE A 470 26.51 -1.45 5.22
C PHE A 470 26.15 -1.61 6.70
N ASP A 471 25.38 -2.64 7.07
CA ASP A 471 25.07 -2.99 8.45
C ASP A 471 26.05 -3.99 9.09
N GLY A 472 27.19 -4.24 8.44
CA GLY A 472 28.31 -5.01 8.97
C GLY A 472 28.08 -6.53 8.98
N LYS A 473 27.20 -7.06 8.12
CA LYS A 473 26.97 -8.50 7.97
C LYS A 473 27.79 -9.06 6.83
N GLN A 474 28.16 -10.33 6.97
CA GLN A 474 28.79 -11.12 5.91
C GLN A 474 27.82 -12.17 5.37
N PRO A 475 28.09 -12.77 4.20
CA PRO A 475 27.25 -13.84 3.62
C PRO A 475 26.94 -15.00 4.60
N ILE A 476 27.88 -15.35 5.48
CA ILE A 476 27.67 -16.38 6.52
C ILE A 476 26.55 -16.03 7.51
N ASP A 477 26.32 -14.74 7.78
CA ASP A 477 25.27 -14.28 8.69
C ASP A 477 23.89 -14.40 8.04
N PHE A 478 23.79 -14.16 6.73
CA PHE A 478 22.58 -14.42 5.95
C PHE A 478 22.27 -15.92 5.88
N ALA A 479 23.28 -16.77 5.66
CA ALA A 479 23.10 -18.22 5.67
C ALA A 479 22.51 -18.71 7.00
N LYS A 480 23.02 -18.20 8.14
CA LYS A 480 22.44 -18.49 9.47
C LYS A 480 21.02 -17.93 9.61
N LYS A 481 20.80 -16.68 9.20
CA LYS A 481 19.48 -16.01 9.28
C LYS A 481 18.40 -16.82 8.57
N TYR A 482 18.68 -17.28 7.35
CA TYR A 482 17.74 -18.04 6.53
C TYR A 482 17.87 -19.57 6.71
N LYS A 483 18.59 -20.03 7.75
CA LYS A 483 18.74 -21.44 8.12
C LYS A 483 19.30 -22.34 6.99
N ARG A 484 20.23 -21.81 6.18
CA ARG A 484 20.92 -22.51 5.09
C ARG A 484 22.15 -23.25 5.63
N LYS A 485 21.95 -24.43 6.22
CA LYS A 485 23.01 -25.17 6.94
C LYS A 485 24.13 -25.66 6.02
N LYS A 486 23.78 -26.24 4.87
CA LYS A 486 24.74 -26.75 3.88
C LYS A 486 25.57 -25.60 3.32
N LEU A 487 24.91 -24.51 2.92
CA LEU A 487 25.60 -23.36 2.38
C LEU A 487 26.48 -22.66 3.43
N ALA A 488 26.00 -22.55 4.68
CA ALA A 488 26.80 -22.02 5.78
C ALA A 488 28.07 -22.85 6.05
N ALA A 489 27.98 -24.18 5.95
CA ALA A 489 29.14 -25.05 6.08
C ALA A 489 30.15 -24.81 4.96
N TRP A 490 29.69 -24.75 3.70
CA TRP A 490 30.54 -24.44 2.55
C TRP A 490 31.20 -23.07 2.66
N ILE A 491 30.45 -22.00 2.99
CA ILE A 491 31.00 -20.65 3.19
C ILE A 491 32.13 -20.67 4.23
N LYS A 492 31.94 -21.41 5.33
CA LYS A 492 32.94 -21.51 6.41
C LYS A 492 34.23 -22.20 5.95
N GLU A 493 34.17 -23.12 5.00
CA GLU A 493 35.36 -23.78 4.43
C GLU A 493 36.14 -22.86 3.48
N GLN A 494 35.50 -21.83 2.93
CA GLN A 494 36.12 -20.87 1.99
C GLN A 494 36.72 -19.62 2.66
N LEU A 495 36.34 -19.32 3.92
CA LEU A 495 36.79 -18.14 4.68
C LEU A 495 38.17 -18.33 5.32
#